data_AF-A0AA35E460-F1
#
_entry.id   AF-A0AA35E460-F1
#
_cell.length_a   1.000
_cell.length_b   1.000
_cell.length_c   1.000
_cell.angle_alpha   90.00
_cell.angle_beta   90.00
_cell.angle_gamma   90.00
#
_symmetry.space_group_name_H-M   'P 1'
#
loop_
_entity.id
_entity.type
_entity.pdbx_description
1 polymer ?
#
loop_
_entity_poly.entity_id
_entity_poly.type
_entity_poly.pdbx_seq_one_letter_code
_entity_poly.pdbx_strand_id
1 'polypeptide(L)'
;MSVLHSESASAKFEDIIGEDIPLVNYKSPEVMTVHTYSLSDPVPHGQQREILLNRNIRFELSEFSERFITGASLPSGEELDEAVRRVLGM
;
A
#
# COMPACT_ATOMS: atom_id res chain seq x y z
N MET A 1 7.30 -25.09 4.99
CA MET A 1 6.19 -24.24 4.48
C MET A 1 6.69 -22.81 4.58
N SER A 2 7.36 -22.31 3.53
CA SER A 2 8.02 -21.01 3.57
C SER A 2 6.98 -19.95 3.24
N VAL A 3 6.56 -19.19 4.25
CA VAL A 3 5.75 -17.99 4.04
C VAL A 3 6.68 -16.99 3.39
N LEU A 4 6.58 -16.86 2.07
CA LEU A 4 7.18 -15.74 1.35
C LEU A 4 6.62 -14.48 1.98
N HIS A 5 7.45 -13.81 2.79
CA HIS A 5 7.26 -12.43 3.20
C HIS A 5 7.44 -11.55 1.96
N SER A 6 6.55 -11.68 0.96
CA SER A 6 6.38 -10.62 -0.01
C SER A 6 5.48 -9.58 0.67
N GLU A 7 6.04 -8.44 1.04
CA GLU A 7 5.25 -7.26 1.36
C GLU A 7 4.25 -7.05 0.22
N SER A 8 2.95 -7.18 0.53
CA SER A 8 1.91 -6.97 -0.47
C SER A 8 1.96 -5.51 -0.93
N ALA A 9 1.58 -5.22 -2.17
CA ALA A 9 1.51 -3.84 -2.66
C ALA A 9 0.62 -2.93 -1.77
N SER A 10 -0.36 -3.53 -1.07
CA SER A 10 -1.18 -2.83 -0.08
C SER A 10 -0.42 -2.43 1.18
N ALA A 11 0.48 -3.29 1.67
CA ALA A 11 1.30 -2.98 2.86
C ALA A 11 2.26 -1.82 2.55
N LYS A 12 2.96 -1.89 1.41
CA LYS A 12 3.84 -0.79 0.95
C LYS A 12 3.09 0.52 0.73
N PHE A 13 1.86 0.43 0.28
CA PHE A 13 1.01 1.61 0.11
C PHE A 13 0.70 2.24 1.47
N GLU A 14 0.29 1.43 2.46
CA GLU A 14 0.00 1.88 3.83
C GLU A 14 1.22 2.49 4.52
N ASP A 15 2.43 1.94 4.30
CA ASP A 15 3.67 2.53 4.81
C ASP A 15 3.87 3.97 4.30
N ILE A 16 3.56 4.24 3.03
CA ILE A 16 3.76 5.54 2.38
C ILE A 16 2.71 6.57 2.85
N ILE A 17 1.44 6.16 2.97
CA ILE A 17 0.35 7.08 3.32
C ILE A 17 0.18 7.28 4.83
N GLY A 18 0.73 6.38 5.64
CA GLY A 18 0.48 6.31 7.07
C GLY A 18 -0.91 5.74 7.41
N GLU A 19 -1.01 5.05 8.55
CA GLU A 19 -2.26 4.42 9.01
C GLU A 19 -3.36 5.45 9.38
N ASP A 20 -3.00 6.72 9.56
CA ASP A 20 -3.82 7.80 10.12
C ASP A 20 -4.35 8.80 9.09
N ILE A 21 -4.27 8.50 7.78
CA ILE A 21 -4.78 9.42 6.75
C ILE A 21 -6.27 9.75 6.96
N PRO A 22 -6.68 11.03 6.94
CA PRO A 22 -8.08 11.41 7.13
C PRO A 22 -8.97 10.83 6.03
N LEU A 23 -10.00 10.07 6.42
CA LEU A 23 -10.94 9.46 5.50
C LEU A 23 -12.15 10.35 5.24
N VAL A 24 -12.63 10.34 3.99
CA VAL A 24 -13.84 11.05 3.55
C VAL A 24 -14.91 10.07 3.05
N ASN A 25 -16.17 10.51 3.01
CA ASN A 25 -17.30 9.67 2.57
C ASN A 25 -17.98 10.17 1.29
N TYR A 26 -17.56 11.30 0.72
CA TYR A 26 -18.09 11.83 -0.53
C TYR A 26 -17.29 11.35 -1.75
N LYS A 27 -17.77 11.74 -2.93
CA LYS A 27 -17.06 11.57 -4.20
C LYS A 27 -16.81 12.96 -4.77
N SER A 28 -15.59 13.20 -5.21
CA SER A 28 -15.14 14.44 -5.83
C SER A 28 -14.01 14.10 -6.80
N PRO A 29 -13.76 14.89 -7.86
CA PRO A 29 -12.53 14.79 -8.64
C PRO A 29 -11.25 14.92 -7.79
N GLU A 30 -11.36 15.55 -6.61
CA GLU A 30 -10.25 15.75 -5.67
C GLU A 30 -10.08 14.59 -4.68
N VAL A 31 -10.95 13.56 -4.74
CA VAL A 31 -10.94 12.43 -3.80
C VAL A 31 -10.48 11.15 -4.49
N MET A 32 -9.43 10.52 -3.94
CA MET A 32 -8.99 9.19 -4.35
C MET A 32 -9.78 8.11 -3.61
N THR A 33 -10.19 7.05 -4.33
CA THR A 33 -10.81 5.84 -3.75
C THR A 33 -9.87 4.66 -3.92
N VAL A 34 -9.55 3.97 -2.84
CA VAL A 34 -8.73 2.76 -2.86
C VAL A 34 -9.58 1.55 -2.46
N HIS A 35 -9.54 0.53 -3.31
CA HIS A 35 -10.13 -0.76 -3.05
C HIS A 35 -9.02 -1.80 -2.93
N THR A 36 -8.99 -2.49 -1.79
CA THR A 36 -8.03 -3.57 -1.56
C THR A 36 -8.79 -4.89 -1.61
N TYR A 37 -8.24 -5.84 -2.36
CA TYR A 37 -8.82 -7.17 -2.53
C TYR A 37 -7.83 -8.26 -2.14
N SER A 38 -8.36 -9.37 -1.65
CA SER A 38 -7.61 -10.60 -1.42
C SER A 38 -8.20 -11.75 -2.23
N LEU A 39 -7.42 -12.80 -2.42
CA LEU A 39 -7.94 -14.04 -3.00
C LEU A 39 -8.46 -14.94 -1.87
N SER A 40 -9.61 -15.56 -2.07
CA SER A 40 -10.19 -16.59 -1.19
C SER A 40 -9.21 -17.73 -0.91
N ASP A 41 -9.48 -18.67 -0.01
CA ASP A 41 -8.58 -19.79 0.23
C ASP A 41 -8.21 -20.58 -1.05
N PRO A 42 -7.04 -21.25 -1.10
CA PRO A 42 -6.65 -22.08 -2.25
C PRO A 42 -7.72 -23.12 -2.60
N VAL A 43 -8.12 -23.15 -3.87
CA VAL A 43 -9.13 -24.09 -4.39
C VAL A 43 -8.48 -25.21 -5.21
N PRO A 44 -9.16 -26.36 -5.40
CA PRO A 44 -8.66 -27.44 -6.24
C PRO A 44 -8.34 -26.99 -7.68
N HIS A 45 -7.41 -27.71 -8.31
CA HIS A 45 -7.02 -27.44 -9.69
C HIS A 45 -8.23 -27.47 -10.64
N GLY A 46 -8.33 -26.48 -11.53
CA GLY A 46 -9.46 -26.29 -12.43
C GLY A 46 -10.61 -25.45 -11.86
N GLN A 47 -10.49 -24.99 -10.61
CA GLN A 47 -11.41 -24.01 -10.01
C GLN A 47 -10.71 -22.66 -9.85
N GLN A 48 -11.49 -21.58 -9.94
CA GLN A 48 -10.99 -20.22 -9.78
C GLN A 48 -11.25 -19.73 -8.35
N ARG A 49 -10.25 -19.08 -7.74
CA ARG A 49 -10.39 -18.42 -6.44
C ARG A 49 -11.27 -17.18 -6.59
N GLU A 50 -12.06 -16.90 -5.56
CA GLU A 50 -12.85 -15.68 -5.50
C GLU A 50 -11.97 -14.49 -5.15
N ILE A 51 -12.35 -13.31 -5.65
CA ILE A 51 -11.76 -12.04 -5.25
C ILE A 51 -12.65 -11.47 -4.15
N LEU A 52 -12.09 -11.34 -2.95
CA LEU A 52 -12.77 -10.82 -1.77
C LEU A 52 -12.40 -9.34 -1.60
N LEU A 53 -13.39 -8.47 -1.43
CA LEU A 53 -13.15 -7.05 -1.11
C LEU A 53 -12.81 -6.93 0.38
N ASN A 54 -11.62 -6.44 0.69
CA ASN A 54 -11.14 -6.30 2.07
C ASN A 54 -11.38 -4.89 2.60
N ARG A 55 -11.11 -3.87 1.77
CA ARG A 55 -11.12 -2.47 2.19
C ARG A 55 -11.62 -1.56 1.09
N ASN A 56 -12.33 -0.53 1.48
CA ASN A 56 -12.82 0.55 0.62
C ASN A 56 -12.65 1.86 1.39
N ILE A 57 -11.62 2.62 1.03
CA ILE A 57 -11.32 3.91 1.66
C ILE A 57 -11.31 5.03 0.64
N ARG A 58 -11.61 6.23 1.12
CA ARG A 58 -11.47 7.46 0.36
C ARG A 58 -10.77 8.52 1.17
N PHE A 59 -9.96 9.33 0.53
CA PHE A 59 -9.23 10.44 1.14
C PHE A 59 -8.95 11.51 0.07
N GLU A 60 -8.63 12.71 0.52
CA GLU A 60 -8.30 13.83 -0.35
C GLU A 60 -6.97 13.62 -1.06
N LEU A 61 -6.90 14.01 -2.34
CA LEU A 61 -5.67 13.95 -3.13
C LEU A 61 -4.60 14.90 -2.58
N SER A 62 -5.00 16.03 -1.97
CA SER A 62 -4.07 16.95 -1.31
C SER A 62 -3.35 16.27 -0.15
N GLU A 63 -4.08 15.59 0.73
CA GLU A 63 -3.53 14.82 1.86
C GLU A 63 -2.59 13.72 1.41
N PHE A 64 -2.99 12.96 0.39
CA PHE A 64 -2.12 11.95 -0.20
C PHE A 64 -0.84 12.56 -0.76
N SER A 65 -0.96 13.64 -1.54
CA SER A 65 0.18 14.29 -2.18
C SER A 65 1.15 14.87 -1.15
N GLU A 66 0.62 15.52 -0.10
CA GLU A 66 1.42 16.05 1.00
C GLU A 66 2.18 14.94 1.71
N ARG A 67 1.52 13.85 2.12
CA ARG A 67 2.16 12.73 2.80
C ARG A 67 3.15 11.96 1.91
N PHE A 68 2.85 11.87 0.62
CA PHE A 68 3.74 11.25 -0.37
C PHE A 68 5.02 12.07 -0.59
N ILE A 69 4.91 13.40 -0.64
CA ILE A 69 6.04 14.31 -0.86
C ILE A 69 6.86 14.51 0.42
N THR A 70 6.19 14.73 1.54
CA THR A 70 6.83 15.01 2.83
C THR A 70 7.33 13.75 3.52
N GLY A 71 6.85 12.58 3.10
CA GLY A 71 7.09 11.30 3.74
C GLY A 71 6.40 11.22 5.09
N ALA A 72 5.23 10.59 5.15
CA ALA A 72 4.70 10.13 6.44
C ALA A 72 5.67 9.15 7.14
N SER A 73 6.55 8.51 6.35
CA SER A 73 7.64 7.62 6.77
C SER A 73 8.80 7.65 5.77
N LEU A 74 9.31 8.84 5.39
CA LEU A 74 10.56 8.88 4.62
C LEU A 74 11.60 8.03 5.37
N PRO A 75 12.19 6.99 4.75
CA PRO A 75 13.31 6.32 5.36
C PRO A 75 14.31 7.40 5.72
N SER A 76 14.89 7.33 6.91
CA SER A 76 15.93 8.27 7.31
C SER A 76 16.98 8.37 6.19
N GLY A 77 17.70 9.49 6.09
CA GLY A 77 18.76 9.63 5.07
C GLY A 77 19.74 8.43 5.07
N GLU A 78 19.92 7.79 6.22
CA GLU A 78 20.70 6.56 6.37
C GLU A 78 20.05 5.33 5.72
N GLU A 79 18.74 5.12 5.86
CA GLU A 79 18.03 4.00 5.23
C GLU A 79 17.98 4.14 3.70
N LEU A 80 17.90 5.36 3.19
CA LEU A 80 18.01 5.63 1.76
C LEU A 80 19.43 5.34 1.25
N ASP A 81 20.45 5.76 1.98
CA ASP A 81 21.85 5.47 1.67
C ASP A 81 22.14 3.96 1.69
N GLU A 82 21.59 3.23 2.66
CA GLU A 82 21.71 1.77 2.71
C GLU A 82 20.99 1.07 1.55
N ALA A 83 19.80 1.53 1.18
CA ALA A 83 19.08 1.01 0.03
C ALA A 83 19.87 1.24 -1.27
N VAL A 84 20.47 2.43 -1.44
CA VAL A 84 21.33 2.76 -2.59
C VAL A 84 22.58 1.88 -2.60
N ARG A 85 23.26 1.69 -1.46
CA ARG A 85 24.43 0.80 -1.36
C ARG A 85 24.09 -0.64 -1.74
N ARG A 86 22.96 -1.15 -1.25
CA ARG A 86 22.49 -2.51 -1.56
C ARG A 86 22.20 -2.70 -3.05
N VAL A 87 21.64 -1.70 -3.73
CA VAL A 87 21.42 -1.72 -5.19
C VAL A 87 22.71 -1.61 -5.98
N LEU A 88 23.70 -0.87 -5.46
CA LEU A 88 25.02 -0.71 -6.07
C LEU A 88 26.00 -1.85 -5.72
N GLY A 89 25.60 -2.80 -4.86
CA GLY A 89 26.42 -3.94 -4.45
C GLY A 89 27.56 -3.58 -3.49
N MET A 90 27.38 -2.50 -2.71
CA MET A 90 28.34 -1.98 -1.72
C MET A 90 27.90 -2.26 -0.29
#